data_AF-A0AAN4KM01-F1
#
_entry.id   AF-A0AAN4KM01-F1
#
_cell.length_a   1.000
_cell.length_b   1.000
_cell.length_c   1.000
_cell.angle_alpha   90.00
_cell.angle_beta   90.00
_cell.angle_gamma   90.00
#
_symmetry.space_group_name_H-M   'P 1'
#
loop_
_entity.id
_entity.type
_entity.pdbx_description
1 polymer ?
#
loop_
_entity_poly.entity_id
_entity_poly.type
_entity_poly.pdbx_seq_one_letter_code
_entity_poly.pdbx_strand_id
1 'polypeptide(L)'
;MNTIKNPKDSIYYGVKHLKGAFDDAKKNGITDLSAIVQSYNFGRAYLRWLASNNKQHSLPVADLYSKTVVAPSLGNTTGAMVKYSQPIAVAYNGGYRYKNGGNFFYSEIVKQYVDFDEAGNNNKPIQPVGLGIAVNKYPNNGGINLYSQPQGGYFTRVIYDKTPYLIIGAAWYENPMICLGNEAWAALEHFDVQWFSAYSKYPPGGGINTYDGPNGNYTGFVDGSVPYRVFGRLNGYIDIGNNTWVKEEHFNVK
;
A
#
# COMPACT_ATOMS: atom_id res chain seq x y z
N MET A 1 3.35 7.51 26.46
CA MET A 1 3.06 6.62 27.60
C MET A 1 1.66 6.07 27.40
N ASN A 2 1.47 4.75 27.44
CA ASN A 2 0.14 4.14 27.31
C ASN A 2 -0.61 4.27 28.63
N THR A 3 -1.69 5.06 28.64
CA THR A 3 -2.48 5.35 29.86
C THR A 3 -3.53 4.28 30.14
N ILE A 4 -4.04 3.61 29.11
CA ILE A 4 -4.94 2.46 29.24
C ILE A 4 -4.09 1.18 29.22
N LYS A 5 -4.06 0.47 30.35
CA LYS A 5 -3.24 -0.75 30.53
C LYS A 5 -4.04 -2.04 30.37
N ASN A 6 -5.35 -1.99 30.62
CA ASN A 6 -6.22 -3.15 30.53
C ASN A 6 -6.70 -3.34 29.07
N PRO A 7 -6.50 -4.53 28.47
CA PRO A 7 -6.97 -4.81 27.11
C PRO A 7 -8.48 -4.63 26.92
N LYS A 8 -9.32 -5.02 27.89
CA LYS A 8 -10.78 -4.87 27.79
C LYS A 8 -11.18 -3.40 27.73
N ASP A 9 -10.56 -2.57 28.56
CA ASP A 9 -10.81 -1.13 28.56
C ASP A 9 -10.34 -0.50 27.24
N SER A 10 -9.18 -0.92 26.72
CA SER A 10 -8.66 -0.46 25.43
C SER A 10 -9.64 -0.77 24.29
N ILE A 11 -10.18 -2.00 24.26
CA ILE A 11 -11.20 -2.40 23.28
C ILE A 11 -12.47 -1.55 23.46
N TYR A 12 -12.97 -1.41 24.70
CA TYR A 12 -14.17 -0.63 24.98
C TYR A 12 -14.04 0.82 24.50
N TYR A 13 -12.95 1.50 24.86
CA TYR A 13 -12.73 2.88 24.46
C TYR A 13 -12.44 3.01 22.96
N GLY A 14 -11.75 2.04 22.35
CA GLY A 14 -11.53 2.00 20.91
C GLY A 14 -12.84 1.88 20.13
N VAL A 15 -13.71 0.95 20.51
CA VAL A 15 -15.04 0.78 19.90
C VAL A 15 -15.90 2.01 20.15
N LYS A 16 -15.89 2.58 21.36
CA LYS A 16 -16.60 3.82 21.68
C LYS A 16 -16.12 4.99 20.82
N HIS A 17 -14.82 5.11 20.59
CA HIS A 17 -14.26 6.16 19.73
C HIS A 17 -14.66 5.97 18.26
N LEU A 18 -14.55 4.74 17.75
CA LEU A 18 -14.95 4.41 16.38
C LEU A 18 -16.45 4.66 16.16
N LYS A 19 -17.31 4.26 17.10
CA LYS A 19 -18.75 4.58 17.07
C LYS A 19 -18.97 6.09 16.97
N GLY A 20 -18.24 6.89 17.75
CA GLY A 20 -18.30 8.34 17.67
C GLY A 20 -17.95 8.87 16.28
N ALA A 21 -17.00 8.25 15.58
CA ALA A 21 -16.68 8.61 14.20
C ALA A 21 -17.81 8.28 13.22
N PHE A 22 -18.48 7.12 13.37
CA PHE A 22 -19.67 6.79 12.59
C PHE A 22 -20.82 7.78 12.83
N ASP A 23 -21.05 8.17 14.09
CA ASP A 23 -22.08 9.15 14.45
C ASP A 23 -21.78 10.53 13.81
N ASP A 24 -20.51 10.96 13.84
CA ASP A 24 -20.06 12.19 13.19
C ASP A 24 -20.17 12.11 11.66
N ALA A 25 -19.81 10.98 11.05
CA ALA A 25 -19.93 10.77 9.61
C ALA A 25 -21.39 10.85 9.14
N LYS A 26 -22.31 10.18 9.85
CA LYS A 26 -23.75 10.24 9.59
C LYS A 26 -24.28 11.68 9.66
N LYS A 27 -23.88 12.44 10.69
CA LYS A 27 -24.28 13.85 10.85
C LYS A 27 -23.79 14.73 9.69
N ASN A 28 -22.63 14.41 9.12
CA ASN A 28 -22.01 15.15 8.03
C ASN A 28 -22.32 14.57 6.63
N GLY A 29 -23.20 13.57 6.52
CA GLY A 29 -23.56 12.95 5.23
C GLY A 29 -22.45 12.14 4.58
N ILE A 30 -21.46 11.66 5.35
CA ILE A 30 -20.33 10.87 4.86
C ILE A 30 -20.64 9.38 5.03
N THR A 31 -20.60 8.64 3.92
CA THR A 31 -20.76 7.18 3.89
C THR A 31 -19.45 6.44 3.63
N ASP A 32 -18.38 7.16 3.29
CA ASP A 32 -17.07 6.59 2.98
C ASP A 32 -16.39 6.01 4.24
N LEU A 33 -16.29 4.67 4.29
CA LEU A 33 -15.64 3.95 5.39
C LEU A 33 -14.16 4.32 5.55
N SER A 34 -13.47 4.64 4.45
CA SER A 34 -12.06 5.06 4.48
C SER A 34 -11.91 6.37 5.24
N ALA A 35 -12.83 7.32 5.04
CA ALA A 35 -12.87 8.58 5.77
C ALA A 35 -13.09 8.35 7.27
N ILE A 36 -14.01 7.45 7.63
CA ILE A 36 -14.34 7.09 9.01
C ILE A 36 -13.12 6.45 9.69
N VAL A 37 -12.48 5.48 9.05
CA VAL A 37 -11.27 4.81 9.57
C VAL A 37 -10.11 5.79 9.69
N GLN A 38 -9.88 6.64 8.68
CA GLN A 38 -8.81 7.66 8.72
C GLN A 38 -9.00 8.62 9.89
N SER A 39 -10.25 8.94 10.25
CA SER A 39 -10.57 9.81 11.38
C SER A 39 -10.17 9.21 12.74
N TYR A 40 -9.98 7.90 12.86
CA TYR A 40 -9.45 7.30 14.08
C TYR A 40 -8.00 7.74 14.34
N ASN A 41 -7.20 7.92 13.28
CA ASN A 41 -5.81 8.37 13.39
C ASN A 41 -5.68 9.90 13.47
N PHE A 42 -6.45 10.62 12.65
CA PHE A 42 -6.41 12.09 12.61
C PHE A 42 -7.25 12.77 13.68
N GLY A 43 -8.13 12.02 14.34
CA GLY A 43 -9.21 12.56 15.14
C GLY A 43 -10.45 12.85 14.31
N ARG A 44 -11.61 12.75 14.97
CA ARG A 44 -12.95 12.86 14.37
C ARG A 44 -13.23 14.18 13.65
N ALA A 45 -12.48 15.24 13.98
CA ALA A 45 -12.57 16.54 13.30
C ALA A 45 -12.32 16.45 11.78
N TYR A 46 -11.59 15.44 11.32
CA TYR A 46 -11.36 15.20 9.90
C TYR A 46 -12.67 15.03 9.11
N LEU A 47 -13.67 14.34 9.66
CA LEU A 47 -14.96 14.12 9.02
C LEU A 47 -15.71 15.45 8.81
N ARG A 48 -15.72 16.31 9.82
CA ARG A 48 -16.30 17.66 9.70
C ARG A 48 -15.52 18.49 8.68
N TRP A 49 -14.18 18.41 8.68
CA TRP A 49 -13.36 19.14 7.73
C TRP A 49 -13.64 18.74 6.28
N LEU A 50 -13.79 17.43 6.00
CA LEU A 50 -14.18 16.94 4.68
C LEU A 50 -15.50 17.57 4.22
N ALA A 51 -16.53 17.50 5.06
CA ALA A 51 -17.86 18.05 4.75
C ALA A 51 -17.83 19.57 4.56
N SER A 52 -17.18 20.32 5.46
CA SER A 52 -17.06 21.78 5.36
C SER A 52 -16.28 22.25 4.12
N ASN A 53 -15.42 21.41 3.55
CA ASN A 53 -14.61 21.74 2.38
C ASN A 53 -15.10 21.05 1.10
N ASN A 54 -16.26 20.39 1.15
CA ASN A 54 -16.83 19.62 0.05
C ASN A 54 -15.81 18.62 -0.57
N LYS A 55 -15.09 17.89 0.28
CA LYS A 55 -14.08 16.90 -0.12
C LYS A 55 -14.53 15.49 0.26
N GLN A 56 -14.18 14.52 -0.58
CA GLN A 56 -14.22 13.10 -0.24
C GLN A 56 -12.84 12.64 0.21
N HIS A 57 -12.77 11.55 0.97
CA HIS A 57 -11.48 11.02 1.37
C HIS A 57 -10.76 10.39 0.17
N SER A 58 -9.47 10.66 0.09
CA SER A 58 -8.51 10.03 -0.79
C SER A 58 -7.13 10.24 -0.19
N LEU A 59 -6.13 9.48 -0.65
CA LEU A 59 -4.77 9.64 -0.15
C LEU A 59 -4.22 11.08 -0.32
N PRO A 60 -4.41 11.78 -1.46
CA PRO A 60 -4.04 13.19 -1.59
C PRO A 60 -4.79 14.13 -0.63
N VAL A 61 -6.07 13.85 -0.33
CA VAL A 61 -6.85 14.67 0.61
C VAL A 61 -6.40 14.45 2.04
N ALA A 62 -6.04 13.21 2.41
CA ALA A 62 -5.47 12.89 3.71
C ALA A 62 -4.09 13.51 3.90
N ASP A 63 -3.24 13.47 2.87
CA ASP A 63 -1.94 14.13 2.81
C ASP A 63 -2.09 15.65 3.04
N LEU A 64 -2.97 16.31 2.29
CA LEU A 64 -3.28 17.73 2.46
C LEU A 64 -3.70 18.06 3.90
N TYR A 65 -4.62 17.28 4.48
CA TYR A 65 -5.09 17.50 5.85
C TYR A 65 -3.97 17.28 6.88
N SER A 66 -3.14 16.25 6.70
CA SER A 66 -1.98 15.99 7.53
C SER A 66 -1.02 17.19 7.53
N LYS A 67 -0.69 17.71 6.34
CA LYS A 67 0.23 18.84 6.14
C LYS A 67 -0.29 20.16 6.69
N THR A 68 -1.57 20.44 6.45
CA THR A 68 -2.13 21.80 6.65
C THR A 68 -2.92 21.96 7.94
N VAL A 69 -3.38 20.86 8.54
CA VAL A 69 -4.21 20.90 9.76
C VAL A 69 -3.53 20.16 10.90
N VAL A 70 -3.27 18.86 10.73
CA VAL A 70 -2.79 18.03 11.85
C VAL A 70 -1.39 18.42 12.28
N ALA A 71 -0.43 18.47 11.34
CA ALA A 71 0.96 18.79 11.64
C ALA A 71 1.10 20.19 12.30
N PRO A 72 0.49 21.27 11.77
CA PRO A 72 0.53 22.58 12.41
C PRO A 72 -0.13 22.59 13.79
N SER A 73 -1.27 21.91 13.97
CA SER A 73 -1.97 21.85 15.27
C SER A 73 -1.13 21.22 16.39
N LEU A 74 -0.11 20.45 16.02
CA LEU A 74 0.82 19.78 16.93
C LEU A 74 2.25 20.33 16.81
N GLY A 75 2.41 21.56 16.31
CA GLY A 75 3.66 22.33 16.35
C GLY A 75 4.62 22.10 15.18
N ASN A 76 4.21 21.35 14.13
CA ASN A 76 4.98 21.25 12.89
C ASN A 76 4.40 22.20 11.82
N THR A 77 4.75 23.49 11.92
CA THR A 77 4.31 24.54 10.99
C THR A 77 5.16 24.66 9.73
N THR A 78 6.34 24.03 9.70
CA THR A 78 7.27 24.09 8.57
C THR A 78 7.05 22.98 7.54
N GLY A 79 6.18 22.01 7.83
CA GLY A 79 5.99 20.83 7.00
C GLY A 79 7.14 19.83 7.09
N ALA A 80 7.85 19.81 8.23
CA ALA A 80 8.94 18.87 8.47
C ALA A 80 8.47 17.42 8.29
N MET A 81 9.26 16.64 7.54
CA MET A 81 8.96 15.24 7.22
C MET A 81 9.83 14.30 8.04
N VAL A 82 9.33 13.11 8.32
CA VAL A 82 10.08 12.00 8.92
C VAL A 82 10.06 10.82 7.98
N LYS A 83 11.20 10.10 7.90
CA LYS A 83 11.29 8.86 7.14
C LYS A 83 10.21 7.89 7.60
N TYR A 84 9.50 7.33 6.64
CA TYR A 84 8.43 6.37 6.84
C TYR A 84 8.50 5.30 5.75
N SER A 85 9.24 4.24 6.04
CA SER A 85 9.53 3.16 5.09
C SER A 85 8.35 2.22 4.81
N GLN A 86 7.12 2.58 5.20
CA GLN A 86 5.97 1.77 4.84
C GLN A 86 5.85 1.73 3.32
N PRO A 87 5.62 0.56 2.72
CA PRO A 87 5.59 0.40 1.27
C PRO A 87 4.69 1.39 0.53
N ILE A 88 3.49 1.61 1.04
CA ILE A 88 2.55 2.55 0.44
C ILE A 88 3.06 4.00 0.47
N ALA A 89 3.77 4.37 1.54
CA ALA A 89 4.37 5.70 1.64
C ALA A 89 5.54 5.85 0.68
N VAL A 90 6.37 4.81 0.59
CA VAL A 90 7.48 4.76 -0.35
C VAL A 90 6.99 4.86 -1.79
N ALA A 91 5.91 4.18 -2.14
CA ALA A 91 5.28 4.25 -3.46
C ALA A 91 4.64 5.62 -3.75
N TYR A 92 3.96 6.21 -2.77
CA TYR A 92 3.24 7.47 -2.97
C TYR A 92 4.14 8.70 -3.00
N ASN A 93 5.15 8.78 -2.12
CA ASN A 93 5.92 10.00 -1.94
C ASN A 93 7.43 9.78 -1.65
N GLY A 94 7.95 8.58 -1.86
CA GLY A 94 9.36 8.27 -1.58
C GLY A 94 9.66 7.97 -0.12
N GLY A 95 8.64 7.78 0.72
CA GLY A 95 8.78 7.14 2.02
C GLY A 95 8.87 8.13 3.16
N TYR A 96 7.91 9.06 3.22
CA TYR A 96 7.81 9.99 4.34
C TYR A 96 6.38 10.20 4.80
N ARG A 97 6.26 10.73 6.02
CA ARG A 97 5.05 11.40 6.53
C ARG A 97 5.43 12.68 7.24
N TYR A 98 4.48 13.56 7.52
CA TYR A 98 4.75 14.77 8.30
C TYR A 98 4.99 14.44 9.77
N LYS A 99 6.04 15.03 10.35
CA LYS A 99 6.24 15.05 11.80
C LYS A 99 4.98 15.62 12.44
N ASN A 100 4.47 14.98 13.49
CA ASN A 100 3.24 15.40 14.18
C ASN A 100 1.99 15.51 13.28
N GLY A 101 1.99 14.96 12.06
CA GLY A 101 0.87 15.06 11.12
C GLY A 101 -0.13 13.90 11.19
N GLY A 102 -0.03 13.03 12.20
CA GLY A 102 -0.67 11.71 12.14
C GLY A 102 -0.02 10.83 11.07
N ASN A 103 -0.79 9.89 10.53
CA ASN A 103 -0.42 9.00 9.44
C ASN A 103 -1.48 9.08 8.34
N PHE A 104 -1.21 9.84 7.28
CA PHE A 104 -2.16 9.99 6.18
C PHE A 104 -2.32 8.74 5.31
N PHE A 105 -1.52 7.70 5.54
CA PHE A 105 -1.69 6.36 4.94
C PHE A 105 -2.56 5.43 5.77
N TYR A 106 -3.14 5.89 6.90
CA TYR A 106 -3.72 5.00 7.90
C TYR A 106 -4.88 4.14 7.36
N SER A 107 -5.86 4.75 6.68
CA SER A 107 -6.96 4.01 6.05
C SER A 107 -6.45 2.98 5.05
N GLU A 108 -5.49 3.36 4.21
CA GLU A 108 -4.90 2.47 3.22
C GLU A 108 -4.08 1.31 3.83
N ILE A 109 -3.49 1.51 5.01
CA ILE A 109 -2.85 0.45 5.77
C ILE A 109 -3.91 -0.48 6.38
N VAL A 110 -5.01 0.05 6.92
CA VAL A 110 -6.08 -0.77 7.50
C VAL A 110 -6.78 -1.60 6.41
N LYS A 111 -7.00 -1.03 5.23
CA LYS A 111 -7.58 -1.73 4.05
C LYS A 111 -6.80 -2.98 3.64
N GLN A 112 -5.52 -3.06 3.96
CA GLN A 112 -4.74 -4.29 3.72
C GLN A 112 -5.31 -5.46 4.51
N TYR A 113 -5.91 -5.23 5.69
CA TYR A 113 -6.32 -6.28 6.62
C TYR A 113 -7.83 -6.46 6.72
N VAL A 114 -8.61 -5.50 6.24
CA VAL A 114 -10.06 -5.48 6.37
C VAL A 114 -10.63 -5.00 5.05
N ASP A 115 -11.57 -5.76 4.49
CA ASP A 115 -12.28 -5.35 3.29
C ASP A 115 -13.25 -4.22 3.64
N PHE A 116 -13.20 -3.15 2.86
CA PHE A 116 -14.14 -2.03 2.99
C PHE A 116 -15.28 -2.16 1.97
N ASP A 117 -15.17 -3.12 1.06
CA ASP A 117 -16.26 -3.56 0.21
C ASP A 117 -17.01 -4.68 0.93
N GLU A 118 -18.34 -4.62 0.96
CA GLU A 118 -19.18 -5.68 1.54
C GLU A 118 -19.09 -6.97 0.69
N ALA A 119 -18.02 -7.76 0.84
CA ALA A 119 -17.95 -9.15 0.37
C ALA A 119 -16.85 -9.94 1.09
N GLY A 120 -17.20 -11.10 1.66
CA GLY A 120 -16.38 -11.80 2.64
C GLY A 120 -15.23 -12.70 2.13
N ASN A 121 -14.11 -12.60 2.85
CA ASN A 121 -13.26 -13.66 3.43
C ASN A 121 -12.30 -14.50 2.54
N ASN A 122 -11.00 -14.55 2.91
CA ASN A 122 -10.31 -15.75 3.46
C ASN A 122 -8.75 -15.66 3.50
N ASN A 123 -8.24 -15.44 4.72
CA ASN A 123 -7.00 -15.95 5.36
C ASN A 123 -5.59 -15.65 4.81
N LYS A 124 -5.41 -14.71 3.90
CA LYS A 124 -4.25 -13.80 3.91
C LYS A 124 -4.76 -12.41 3.50
N PRO A 125 -4.28 -11.31 4.11
CA PRO A 125 -4.66 -9.98 3.68
C PRO A 125 -4.41 -9.84 2.17
N ILE A 126 -5.43 -9.47 1.41
CA ILE A 126 -5.29 -9.15 -0.02
C ILE A 126 -4.25 -8.05 -0.11
N GLN A 127 -3.21 -8.26 -0.92
CA GLN A 127 -2.12 -7.29 -1.07
C GLN A 127 -2.56 -6.22 -2.09
N PRO A 128 -2.91 -5.00 -1.65
CA PRO A 128 -3.48 -4.00 -2.56
C PRO A 128 -2.44 -3.48 -3.56
N VAL A 129 -1.13 -3.62 -3.27
CA VAL A 129 -0.03 -3.16 -4.13
C VAL A 129 1.21 -4.04 -3.99
N GLY A 130 2.09 -3.98 -4.99
CA GLY A 130 3.40 -4.62 -4.99
C GLY A 130 3.43 -6.04 -5.54
N LEU A 131 4.65 -6.53 -5.79
CA LEU A 131 4.95 -7.79 -6.48
C LEU A 131 5.42 -8.89 -5.51
N GLY A 132 5.88 -8.52 -4.32
CA GLY A 132 6.43 -9.42 -3.32
C GLY A 132 7.17 -8.68 -2.21
N ILE A 133 7.71 -9.42 -1.26
CA ILE A 133 8.51 -8.89 -0.14
C ILE A 133 9.95 -9.35 -0.30
N ALA A 134 10.88 -8.39 -0.33
CA ALA A 134 12.32 -8.60 -0.41
C ALA A 134 12.97 -8.41 0.96
N VAL A 135 13.82 -9.35 1.36
CA VAL A 135 14.64 -9.26 2.58
C VAL A 135 16.10 -9.40 2.18
N ASN A 136 16.98 -8.53 2.70
CA ASN A 136 18.42 -8.63 2.46
C ASN A 136 18.91 -10.05 2.80
N LYS A 137 19.54 -10.77 1.87
CA LYS A 137 19.95 -12.18 2.10
C LYS A 137 21.19 -12.32 3.00
N TYR A 138 22.02 -11.28 3.10
CA TYR A 138 23.31 -11.36 3.76
C TYR A 138 23.20 -11.50 5.29
N PRO A 139 23.85 -12.49 5.93
CA PRO A 139 23.68 -12.76 7.36
C PRO A 139 24.22 -11.67 8.28
N ASN A 140 25.25 -10.92 7.87
CA ASN A 140 25.88 -9.87 8.67
C ASN A 140 25.44 -8.46 8.26
N ASN A 141 24.20 -8.30 7.78
CA ASN A 141 23.72 -7.01 7.27
C ASN A 141 24.62 -6.45 6.15
N GLY A 142 25.05 -7.33 5.24
CA GLY A 142 25.89 -6.95 4.09
C GLY A 142 25.22 -5.83 3.28
N GLY A 143 26.01 -4.84 2.89
CA GLY A 143 25.50 -3.66 2.20
C GLY A 143 24.96 -3.99 0.82
N ILE A 144 23.75 -3.55 0.53
CA ILE A 144 23.13 -3.62 -0.79
C ILE A 144 23.06 -2.21 -1.36
N ASN A 145 23.68 -2.02 -2.53
CA ASN A 145 23.62 -0.76 -3.25
C ASN A 145 22.25 -0.53 -3.86
N LEU A 146 21.75 0.69 -3.73
CA LEU A 146 20.56 1.18 -4.40
C LEU A 146 20.95 2.16 -5.52
N TYR A 147 20.14 2.18 -6.56
CA TYR A 147 20.34 2.96 -7.78
C TYR A 147 19.08 3.72 -8.16
N SER A 148 19.23 4.82 -8.89
CA SER A 148 18.09 5.66 -9.29
C SER A 148 17.17 5.01 -10.31
N GLN A 149 17.69 4.05 -11.09
CA GLN A 149 16.98 3.31 -12.14
C GLN A 149 17.63 1.94 -12.38
N PRO A 150 16.94 0.97 -13.00
CA PRO A 150 17.41 -0.42 -13.10
C PRO A 150 18.55 -0.65 -14.11
N GLN A 151 18.84 0.29 -15.00
CA GLN A 151 20.00 0.22 -15.89
C GLN A 151 20.58 1.62 -16.09
N GLY A 152 21.91 1.73 -16.01
CA GLY A 152 22.59 3.03 -16.14
C GLY A 152 22.22 4.05 -15.07
N GLY A 153 21.64 3.60 -13.94
CA GLY A 153 21.32 4.46 -12.81
C GLY A 153 22.56 4.82 -12.01
N TYR A 154 22.57 6.03 -11.45
CA TYR A 154 23.60 6.40 -10.50
C TYR A 154 23.32 5.76 -9.14
N PHE A 155 24.39 5.46 -8.42
CA PHE A 155 24.31 5.01 -7.03
C PHE A 155 23.60 6.06 -6.17
N THR A 156 22.65 5.63 -5.34
CA THR A 156 21.91 6.52 -4.44
C THR A 156 22.32 6.33 -2.98
N ARG A 157 22.28 5.10 -2.47
CA ARG A 157 22.61 4.77 -1.07
C ARG A 157 22.85 3.28 -0.87
N VAL A 158 23.30 2.90 0.32
CA VAL A 158 23.40 1.50 0.75
C VAL A 158 22.34 1.19 1.81
N ILE A 159 21.72 0.00 1.74
CA ILE A 159 20.92 -0.57 2.84
C ILE A 159 21.67 -1.76 3.47
N TYR A 160 21.60 -1.87 4.78
CA TYR A 160 22.31 -2.91 5.54
C TYR A 160 21.34 -3.83 6.28
N ASP A 161 20.22 -3.31 6.76
CA ASP A 161 19.31 -4.05 7.63
C ASP A 161 18.53 -5.19 6.92
N LYS A 162 17.97 -6.08 7.75
CA LYS A 162 17.06 -7.16 7.37
C LYS A 162 15.59 -6.69 7.30
N THR A 163 15.33 -5.39 7.23
CA THR A 163 13.95 -4.90 7.14
C THR A 163 13.30 -5.47 5.88
N PRO A 164 12.11 -6.05 5.95
CA PRO A 164 11.38 -6.46 4.75
C PRO A 164 10.93 -5.23 3.93
N TYR A 165 11.21 -5.25 2.62
CA TYR A 165 10.81 -4.21 1.68
C TYR A 165 9.75 -4.75 0.73
N LEU A 166 8.67 -4.01 0.48
CA LEU A 166 7.78 -4.34 -0.63
C LEU A 166 8.47 -4.02 -1.95
N ILE A 167 8.37 -4.95 -2.88
CA ILE A 167 8.77 -4.77 -4.27
C ILE A 167 7.62 -4.04 -4.98
N ILE A 168 7.84 -2.80 -5.40
CA ILE A 168 6.82 -1.98 -6.06
C ILE A 168 6.94 -1.99 -7.59
N GLY A 169 8.05 -2.54 -8.11
CA GLY A 169 8.32 -2.67 -9.52
C GLY A 169 9.49 -3.61 -9.75
N ALA A 170 9.62 -4.10 -10.97
CA ALA A 170 10.73 -4.94 -11.37
C ALA A 170 11.09 -4.64 -12.82
N ALA A 171 12.37 -4.82 -13.13
CA ALA A 171 12.91 -4.73 -14.48
C ALA A 171 13.59 -6.06 -14.79
N TRP A 172 12.99 -6.81 -15.71
CA TRP A 172 13.35 -8.20 -16.00
C TRP A 172 14.40 -8.29 -17.13
N TYR A 173 15.55 -7.66 -16.91
CA TYR A 173 16.73 -7.80 -17.77
C TYR A 173 17.52 -9.07 -17.42
N GLU A 174 18.65 -9.31 -18.12
CA GLU A 174 19.58 -10.41 -17.80
C GLU A 174 20.00 -10.41 -16.32
N ASN A 175 20.29 -9.22 -15.78
CA ASN A 175 20.46 -8.98 -14.35
C ASN A 175 19.21 -8.27 -13.81
N PRO A 176 18.21 -9.01 -13.30
CA PRO A 176 16.95 -8.42 -12.89
C PRO A 176 17.14 -7.50 -11.70
N MET A 177 16.46 -6.36 -11.73
CA MET A 177 16.44 -5.41 -10.64
C MET A 177 15.02 -5.21 -10.12
N ILE A 178 14.91 -5.00 -8.81
CA ILE A 178 13.66 -4.73 -8.12
C ILE A 178 13.65 -3.29 -7.60
N CYS A 179 12.51 -2.64 -7.73
CA CYS A 179 12.27 -1.32 -7.19
C CYS A 179 11.67 -1.48 -5.79
N LEU A 180 12.39 -1.00 -4.79
CA LEU A 180 11.93 -0.96 -3.40
C LEU A 180 11.25 0.38 -3.06
N GLY A 181 11.21 1.31 -4.03
CA GLY A 181 10.78 2.68 -3.82
C GLY A 181 11.37 3.70 -4.78
N ASN A 182 10.92 4.95 -4.63
CA ASN A 182 11.44 6.12 -5.36
C ASN A 182 12.98 6.11 -5.46
N GLU A 183 13.51 5.92 -6.67
CA GLU A 183 14.96 5.85 -6.97
C GLU A 183 15.73 4.84 -6.08
N ALA A 184 15.08 3.73 -5.74
CA ALA A 184 15.60 2.67 -4.88
C ALA A 184 15.58 1.32 -5.61
N TRP A 185 16.28 1.25 -6.75
CA TRP A 185 16.47 0.03 -7.52
C TRP A 185 17.65 -0.77 -6.99
N ALA A 186 17.47 -2.07 -6.82
CA ALA A 186 18.51 -2.97 -6.32
C ALA A 186 18.56 -4.25 -7.16
N ALA A 187 19.75 -4.84 -7.29
CA ALA A 187 19.89 -6.13 -7.94
C ALA A 187 19.13 -7.21 -7.15
N LEU A 188 18.26 -7.94 -7.84
CA LEU A 188 17.38 -8.94 -7.23
C LEU A 188 18.18 -10.04 -6.50
N GLU A 189 19.36 -10.39 -7.02
CA GLU A 189 20.21 -11.43 -6.46
C GLU A 189 20.63 -11.19 -5.00
N HIS A 190 20.51 -9.97 -4.47
CA HIS A 190 20.89 -9.64 -3.10
C HIS A 190 19.76 -9.89 -2.07
N PHE A 191 18.60 -10.39 -2.51
CA PHE A 191 17.42 -10.55 -1.66
C PHE A 191 16.91 -11.98 -1.65
N ASP A 192 16.44 -12.41 -0.47
CA ASP A 192 15.47 -13.49 -0.35
C ASP A 192 14.09 -12.88 -0.59
N VAL A 193 13.35 -13.40 -1.58
CA VAL A 193 12.08 -12.81 -2.01
C VAL A 193 10.92 -13.77 -1.83
N GLN A 194 9.90 -13.31 -1.12
CA GLN A 194 8.59 -13.92 -1.12
C GLN A 194 7.70 -13.21 -2.16
N TRP A 195 7.56 -13.81 -3.34
CA TRP A 195 6.71 -13.28 -4.40
C TRP A 195 5.23 -13.42 -4.07
N PHE A 196 4.44 -12.44 -4.49
CA PHE A 196 2.99 -12.54 -4.46
C PHE A 196 2.49 -13.34 -5.66
N SER A 197 1.36 -14.00 -5.44
CA SER A 197 0.67 -14.76 -6.48
C SER A 197 -0.78 -14.30 -6.61
N ALA A 198 -1.25 -14.22 -7.84
CA ALA A 198 -2.62 -13.90 -8.22
C ALA A 198 -3.45 -15.19 -8.35
N TYR A 199 -4.49 -15.30 -7.53
CA TYR A 199 -5.41 -16.42 -7.50
C TYR A 199 -6.71 -16.01 -8.16
N SER A 200 -7.17 -16.77 -9.17
CA SER A 200 -8.46 -16.52 -9.81
C SER A 200 -9.60 -16.44 -8.78
N LYS A 201 -10.49 -15.46 -8.94
CA LYS A 201 -11.76 -15.40 -8.18
C LYS A 201 -12.82 -16.37 -8.74
N TYR A 202 -12.58 -16.92 -9.93
CA TYR A 202 -13.47 -17.84 -10.63
C TYR A 202 -12.98 -19.30 -10.49
N PRO A 203 -13.89 -20.30 -10.57
CA PRO A 203 -13.51 -21.69 -10.66
C PRO A 203 -12.58 -21.98 -11.86
N PRO A 204 -11.72 -23.01 -11.78
CA PRO A 204 -10.90 -23.45 -12.91
C PRO A 204 -11.72 -23.66 -14.18
N GLY A 205 -11.25 -23.13 -15.31
CA GLY A 205 -11.94 -23.16 -16.60
C GLY A 205 -12.77 -21.92 -16.90
N GLY A 206 -12.93 -21.01 -15.94
CA GLY A 206 -13.47 -19.66 -16.18
C GLY A 206 -12.43 -18.82 -16.93
N GLY A 207 -12.62 -18.63 -18.24
CA GLY A 207 -11.68 -17.85 -19.06
C GLY A 207 -11.59 -16.39 -18.58
N ILE A 208 -10.39 -15.94 -18.24
CA ILE A 208 -10.06 -14.56 -17.88
C ILE A 208 -9.22 -13.95 -19.00
N ASN A 209 -9.71 -12.87 -19.60
CA ASN A 209 -9.04 -12.23 -20.73
C ASN A 209 -7.61 -11.77 -20.39
N THR A 210 -6.70 -11.99 -21.34
CA THR A 210 -5.35 -11.46 -21.32
C THR A 210 -5.18 -10.34 -22.34
N TYR A 211 -4.19 -9.48 -22.09
CA TYR A 211 -3.89 -8.30 -22.89
C TYR A 211 -2.37 -8.16 -23.10
N ASP A 212 -1.96 -7.43 -24.15
CA ASP A 212 -0.54 -7.12 -24.46
C ASP A 212 0.03 -5.96 -23.61
N GLY A 213 -0.80 -5.38 -22.74
CA GLY A 213 -0.46 -4.28 -21.85
C GLY A 213 -1.67 -3.80 -21.06
N PRO A 214 -1.48 -2.92 -20.06
CA PRO A 214 -2.60 -2.25 -19.39
C PRO A 214 -3.41 -1.42 -20.39
N ASN A 215 -4.72 -1.67 -20.46
CA ASN A 215 -5.60 -1.10 -21.49
C ASN A 215 -5.17 -1.40 -22.93
N GLY A 216 -4.38 -2.47 -23.11
CA GLY A 216 -3.91 -2.94 -24.41
C GLY A 216 -4.92 -3.79 -25.15
N ASN A 217 -4.47 -4.41 -26.24
CA ASN A 217 -5.29 -5.29 -27.06
C ASN A 217 -5.48 -6.64 -26.40
N TYR A 218 -6.63 -7.26 -26.64
CA TYR A 218 -6.90 -8.64 -26.26
C TYR A 218 -5.89 -9.60 -26.92
N THR A 219 -5.32 -10.51 -26.14
CA THR A 219 -4.33 -11.50 -26.60
C THR A 219 -4.78 -12.95 -26.40
N GLY A 220 -5.87 -13.18 -25.67
CA GLY A 220 -6.31 -14.54 -25.32
C GLY A 220 -6.98 -14.59 -23.95
N PHE A 221 -6.89 -15.74 -23.30
CA PHE A 221 -7.39 -15.92 -21.94
C PHE A 221 -6.53 -16.92 -21.17
N VAL A 222 -6.59 -16.82 -19.84
CA VAL A 222 -6.12 -17.86 -18.91
C VAL A 222 -7.31 -18.50 -18.20
N ASP A 223 -7.17 -19.76 -17.79
CA ASP A 223 -8.27 -20.54 -17.22
C ASP A 223 -8.40 -20.42 -15.68
N GLY A 224 -7.48 -19.72 -15.03
CA GLY A 224 -7.49 -19.51 -13.58
C GLY A 224 -7.25 -20.79 -12.76
N SER A 225 -6.83 -21.89 -13.38
CA SER A 225 -6.68 -23.20 -12.73
C SER A 225 -5.53 -23.26 -11.73
N VAL A 226 -4.52 -22.40 -11.91
CA VAL A 226 -3.33 -22.29 -11.06
C VAL A 226 -3.08 -20.83 -10.67
N PRO A 227 -2.44 -20.57 -9.53
CA PRO A 227 -2.01 -19.22 -9.20
C PRO A 227 -0.89 -18.75 -10.13
N TYR A 228 -0.93 -17.46 -10.49
CA TYR A 228 0.08 -16.83 -11.33
C TYR A 228 1.01 -15.97 -10.50
N ARG A 229 2.33 -16.07 -10.71
CA ARG A 229 3.26 -15.12 -10.11
C ARG A 229 3.00 -13.72 -10.66
N VAL A 230 3.07 -12.72 -9.78
CA VAL A 230 2.95 -11.30 -10.17
C VAL A 230 4.32 -10.78 -10.62
N PHE A 231 4.50 -10.52 -11.91
CA PHE A 231 5.74 -9.97 -12.49
C PHE A 231 5.72 -8.44 -12.63
N GLY A 232 4.53 -7.87 -12.70
CA GLY A 232 4.31 -6.43 -12.82
C GLY A 232 2.89 -6.07 -12.41
N ARG A 233 2.67 -4.82 -11.99
CA ARG A 233 1.36 -4.27 -11.66
C ARG A 233 1.27 -2.83 -12.13
N LEU A 234 0.28 -2.51 -12.94
CA LEU A 234 0.13 -1.18 -13.52
C LEU A 234 -1.33 -0.93 -13.92
N ASN A 235 -1.89 0.20 -13.50
CA ASN A 235 -3.23 0.67 -13.89
C ASN A 235 -4.37 -0.36 -13.71
N GLY A 236 -4.35 -1.13 -12.63
CA GLY A 236 -5.36 -2.17 -12.37
C GLY A 236 -5.16 -3.46 -13.18
N TYR A 237 -3.99 -3.64 -13.80
CA TYR A 237 -3.60 -4.89 -14.45
C TYR A 237 -2.38 -5.51 -13.75
N ILE A 238 -2.31 -6.84 -13.83
CA ILE A 238 -1.21 -7.67 -13.36
C ILE A 238 -0.54 -8.30 -14.57
N ASP A 239 0.78 -8.15 -14.70
CA ASP A 239 1.58 -8.98 -15.61
C ASP A 239 1.83 -10.33 -14.93
N ILE A 240 1.34 -11.40 -15.57
CA ILE A 240 1.49 -12.79 -15.14
C ILE A 240 2.64 -13.52 -15.84
N GLY A 241 3.48 -12.78 -16.58
CA GLY A 241 4.69 -13.25 -17.25
C GLY A 241 4.61 -13.10 -18.77
N ASN A 242 5.78 -12.96 -19.40
CA ASN A 242 5.91 -12.79 -20.86
C ASN A 242 5.06 -11.65 -21.43
N ASN A 243 4.91 -10.55 -20.68
CA ASN A 243 4.07 -9.40 -21.06
C ASN A 243 2.60 -9.80 -21.29
N THR A 244 2.09 -10.73 -20.47
CA THR A 244 0.70 -11.18 -20.50
C THR A 244 -0.03 -10.51 -19.35
N TRP A 245 -0.89 -9.55 -19.66
CA TRP A 245 -1.56 -8.73 -18.65
C TRP A 245 -2.99 -9.21 -18.43
N VAL A 246 -3.43 -9.26 -17.17
CA VAL A 246 -4.80 -9.58 -16.79
C VAL A 246 -5.36 -8.48 -15.90
N LYS A 247 -6.67 -8.23 -15.94
CA LYS A 247 -7.28 -7.26 -15.03
C LYS A 247 -7.25 -7.78 -13.60
N GLU A 248 -6.72 -6.97 -12.69
CA GLU A 248 -6.54 -7.32 -11.28
C GLU A 248 -7.88 -7.60 -10.57
N GLU A 249 -8.97 -6.97 -11.00
CA GLU A 249 -10.31 -7.15 -10.42
C GLU A 249 -10.78 -8.62 -10.40
N HIS A 250 -10.25 -9.46 -11.29
CA HIS A 250 -10.56 -10.89 -11.40
C HIS A 250 -9.73 -11.80 -10.48
N PHE A 251 -8.78 -11.24 -9.71
CA PHE A 251 -7.83 -12.00 -8.89
C PHE A 251 -7.80 -11.53 -7.44
N ASN A 252 -7.53 -12.48 -6.54
CA ASN A 252 -7.09 -12.22 -5.19
C ASN A 252 -5.56 -12.38 -5.14
N VAL A 253 -4.83 -11.34 -4.76
CA VAL A 253 -3.36 -11.41 -4.69
C VAL A 253 -2.88 -11.57 -3.25
N LYS A 254 -2.02 -12.56 -3.03
CA LYS A 254 -1.60 -13.04 -1.70
C LYS A 254 -0.11 -13.41 -1.66
#